data_AF-A0A644VXX9-F1
#
_entry.id   AF-A0A644VXX9-F1
#
_cell.length_a   1.000
_cell.length_b   1.000
_cell.length_c   1.000
_cell.angle_alpha   90.00
_cell.angle_beta   90.00
_cell.angle_gamma   90.00
#
_symmetry.space_group_name_H-M   'P 1'
#
loop_
_entity.id
_entity.type
_entity.pdbx_description
1 polymer ?
#
loop_
_entity_poly.entity_id
_entity_poly.type
_entity_poly.pdbx_seq_one_letter_code
_entity_poly.pdbx_strand_id
1 'polypeptide(L)'
;MLVVTLLFAGCKNEGDKNFYGNFQSDEMVLPSTGTGKLQKLIAEEGVICNEGDLLAVIDTTILSLERSKVKSSLKALQEMGMFSQMEPLQYELRILEERIRLCYIKAPVRARVIKINFRQGEYLFEGSPLLSVADVNRIYFVAWVPGSDISSVSAGDSVRIQYYMNDDSAIIYKGRVLNISERPQFIPSMVQTRGNRTDQHYKVKVEVSNNGTLKSGMPGELVF
;
A
#
# COMPACT_ATOMS: atom_id res chain seq x y z
N MET A 1 -21.45 57.56 44.05
CA MET A 1 -20.34 56.65 43.67
C MET A 1 -20.95 55.34 43.20
N LEU A 2 -21.02 55.14 41.89
CA LEU A 2 -21.67 53.98 41.26
C LEU A 2 -20.56 53.23 40.51
N VAL A 3 -20.12 52.10 41.05
CA VAL A 3 -19.07 51.26 40.45
C VAL A 3 -19.77 50.13 39.71
N VAL A 4 -19.81 50.25 38.38
CA VAL A 4 -20.28 49.20 37.47
C VAL A 4 -19.06 48.38 37.08
N THR A 5 -18.99 47.17 37.60
CA THR A 5 -17.94 46.20 37.28
C THR A 5 -18.32 45.48 35.99
N LEU A 6 -17.71 45.86 34.86
CA LEU A 6 -17.80 45.12 33.60
C LEU A 6 -17.01 43.81 33.72
N LEU A 7 -17.70 42.67 33.68
CA LEU A 7 -17.10 41.36 33.46
C LEU A 7 -16.87 41.19 31.95
N PHE A 8 -15.61 41.22 31.53
CA PHE A 8 -15.22 40.77 30.20
C PHE A 8 -15.35 39.24 30.13
N ALA A 9 -16.37 38.76 29.44
CA ALA A 9 -16.44 37.38 28.98
C ALA A 9 -15.43 37.21 27.83
N GLY A 10 -14.26 36.66 28.13
CA GLY A 10 -13.30 36.24 27.11
C GLY A 10 -13.85 35.01 26.38
N CYS A 11 -14.32 35.22 25.15
CA CYS A 11 -14.49 34.12 24.20
C CYS A 11 -13.11 33.53 23.91
N LYS A 12 -12.81 32.39 24.53
CA LYS A 12 -11.72 31.52 24.14
C LYS A 12 -12.10 30.96 22.77
N ASN A 13 -11.60 31.56 21.69
CA ASN A 13 -11.55 30.88 20.40
C ASN A 13 -10.72 29.61 20.64
N GLU A 14 -11.40 28.47 20.74
CA GLU A 14 -10.75 27.18 20.56
C GLU A 14 -10.21 27.19 19.14
N GLY A 15 -8.91 27.49 19.00
CA GLY A 15 -8.23 27.37 17.72
C GLY A 15 -8.43 25.95 17.19
N ASP A 16 -8.60 25.83 15.87
CA ASP A 16 -8.66 24.57 15.16
C ASP A 16 -7.63 23.60 15.77
N LYS A 17 -8.11 22.45 16.29
CA LYS A 17 -7.24 21.45 16.89
C LYS A 17 -6.48 20.75 15.77
N ASN A 18 -5.18 21.00 15.69
CA ASN A 18 -4.31 20.41 14.68
C ASN A 18 -3.55 19.21 15.25
N PHE A 19 -3.56 18.10 14.51
CA PHE A 19 -2.84 16.88 14.90
C PHE A 19 -1.83 16.48 13.84
N TYR A 20 -0.57 16.35 14.26
CA TYR A 20 0.51 15.96 13.37
C TYR A 20 0.36 14.53 12.88
N GLY A 21 0.75 14.34 11.63
CA GLY A 21 0.70 13.05 10.97
C GLY A 21 1.54 13.01 9.71
N ASN A 22 1.46 11.89 9.02
CA ASN A 22 2.17 11.70 7.77
C ASN A 22 1.30 11.01 6.73
N PHE A 23 1.52 11.36 5.47
CA PHE A 23 0.98 10.62 4.35
C PHE A 23 1.64 9.23 4.27
N GLN A 24 0.82 8.21 4.07
CA GLN A 24 1.21 6.81 3.93
C GLN A 24 0.49 6.23 2.72
N SER A 25 1.21 5.48 1.90
CA SER A 25 0.63 4.64 0.86
C SER A 25 0.46 3.22 1.38
N ASP A 26 -0.53 2.49 0.87
CA ASP A 26 -0.58 1.04 1.09
C ASP A 26 0.56 0.41 0.27
N GLU A 27 1.59 -0.02 0.97
CA GLU A 27 2.71 -0.76 0.40
C GLU A 27 2.38 -2.26 0.39
N MET A 28 2.64 -2.90 -0.74
CA MET A 28 2.47 -4.33 -0.92
C MET A 28 3.78 -4.93 -1.42
N VAL A 29 4.20 -6.00 -0.75
CA VAL A 29 5.30 -6.84 -1.21
C VAL A 29 4.75 -7.79 -2.27
N LEU A 30 5.36 -7.78 -3.46
CA LEU A 30 5.13 -8.78 -4.49
C LEU A 30 6.15 -9.91 -4.29
N PRO A 31 5.73 -11.09 -3.81
CA PRO A 31 6.63 -12.22 -3.67
C PRO A 31 6.89 -12.87 -5.04
N SER A 32 7.99 -13.60 -5.13
CA SER A 32 8.19 -14.58 -6.18
C SER A 32 7.18 -15.70 -6.01
N THR A 33 6.37 -15.96 -7.02
CA THR A 33 5.38 -17.06 -7.04
C THR A 33 5.94 -18.35 -7.64
N GLY A 34 7.15 -18.30 -8.21
CA GLY A 34 7.86 -19.45 -8.75
C GLY A 34 9.25 -19.59 -8.12
N THR A 35 9.85 -20.76 -8.31
CA THR A 35 11.24 -21.03 -7.95
C THR A 35 12.08 -21.12 -9.23
N GLY A 36 13.22 -20.44 -9.24
CA GLY A 36 14.12 -20.43 -10.40
C GLY A 36 14.98 -19.19 -10.48
N LYS A 37 15.78 -19.10 -11.54
CA LYS A 37 16.62 -17.93 -11.80
C LYS A 37 15.75 -16.75 -12.25
N LEU A 38 15.97 -15.56 -11.70
CA LEU A 38 15.37 -14.32 -12.18
C LEU A 38 15.93 -14.01 -13.57
N GLN A 39 15.24 -14.44 -14.62
CA GLN A 39 15.71 -14.34 -15.99
C GLN A 39 15.72 -12.89 -16.47
N LYS A 40 14.68 -12.12 -16.13
CA LYS A 40 14.56 -10.71 -16.52
C LYS A 40 13.91 -9.91 -15.40
N LEU A 41 14.51 -8.76 -15.09
CA LEU A 41 13.93 -7.73 -14.24
C LEU A 41 13.64 -6.51 -15.11
N ILE A 42 12.38 -6.12 -15.20
CA ILE A 42 11.89 -5.01 -16.05
C ILE A 42 11.55 -3.79 -15.19
N ALA A 43 11.09 -4.03 -13.96
CA ALA A 43 10.78 -2.97 -13.00
C ALA A 43 12.03 -2.17 -12.61
N GLU A 44 11.84 -0.87 -12.41
CA GLU A 44 12.85 0.05 -11.91
C GLU A 44 12.30 0.80 -10.69
N GLU A 45 13.14 1.00 -9.67
CA GLU A 45 12.75 1.73 -8.46
C GLU A 45 12.36 3.17 -8.78
N GLY A 46 11.28 3.66 -8.15
CA GLY A 46 10.74 5.00 -8.34
C GLY A 46 9.79 5.14 -9.55
N VAL A 47 9.77 4.16 -10.47
CA VAL A 47 8.92 4.19 -11.66
C VAL A 47 7.50 3.73 -11.33
N ILE A 48 6.51 4.35 -11.98
CA ILE A 48 5.10 3.95 -11.90
C ILE A 48 4.82 2.87 -12.94
N CYS A 49 4.25 1.76 -12.50
CA CYS A 49 3.68 0.71 -13.35
C CYS A 49 2.15 0.77 -13.30
N ASN A 50 1.50 0.37 -14.39
CA ASN A 50 0.05 0.19 -14.47
C ASN A 50 -0.32 -1.27 -14.16
N GLU A 51 -1.59 -1.49 -13.85
CA GLU A 51 -2.11 -2.84 -13.66
C GLU A 51 -1.86 -3.71 -14.90
N GLY A 52 -1.32 -4.92 -14.66
CA GLY A 52 -0.99 -5.89 -15.71
C GLY A 52 0.40 -5.75 -16.32
N ASP A 53 1.13 -4.66 -16.04
CA ASP A 53 2.48 -4.46 -16.54
C ASP A 53 3.42 -5.58 -16.04
N LEU A 54 4.28 -6.09 -16.93
CA LEU A 54 5.24 -7.14 -16.60
C LEU A 54 6.43 -6.52 -15.87
N LEU A 55 6.67 -6.98 -14.64
CA LEU A 55 7.71 -6.46 -13.75
C LEU A 55 8.95 -7.35 -13.73
N ALA A 56 8.76 -8.67 -13.78
CA ALA A 56 9.83 -9.64 -13.74
C ALA A 56 9.43 -10.98 -14.39
N VAL A 57 10.42 -11.73 -14.84
CA VAL A 57 10.27 -13.07 -15.42
C VAL A 57 11.25 -14.02 -14.74
N ILE A 58 10.71 -15.09 -14.16
CA ILE A 58 11.47 -16.21 -13.62
C ILE A 58 11.67 -17.23 -14.75
N ASP A 59 12.84 -17.85 -14.79
CA ASP A 59 13.16 -18.90 -15.77
C ASP A 59 12.16 -20.06 -15.68
N THR A 60 11.37 -20.24 -16.74
CA THR A 60 10.36 -21.29 -16.85
C THR A 60 10.82 -22.49 -17.68
N THR A 61 12.11 -22.63 -17.99
CA THR A 61 12.60 -23.64 -18.95
C THR A 61 12.14 -25.04 -18.54
N ILE A 62 12.32 -25.43 -17.28
CA ILE A 62 11.91 -26.76 -16.77
C ILE A 62 10.39 -26.95 -16.90
N LEU A 63 9.59 -25.96 -16.47
CA LEU A 63 8.12 -26.01 -16.58
C LEU A 63 7.65 -26.11 -18.04
N SER A 64 8.34 -25.42 -18.96
CA SER A 64 8.01 -25.44 -20.39
C SER A 64 8.30 -26.80 -21.04
N LEU A 65 9.34 -27.51 -20.56
CA LEU A 65 9.67 -28.87 -20.98
C LEU A 65 8.64 -29.86 -20.46
N GLU A 66 8.26 -29.77 -19.17
CA GLU A 66 7.19 -30.58 -18.58
C GLU A 66 5.86 -30.40 -19.32
N ARG A 67 5.48 -29.14 -19.60
CA ARG A 67 4.29 -28.82 -20.41
C ARG A 67 4.34 -29.50 -21.78
N SER A 68 5.50 -29.50 -22.43
CA SER A 68 5.67 -30.09 -23.76
C SER A 68 5.58 -31.63 -23.74
N LYS A 69 6.05 -32.26 -22.66
CA LYS A 69 5.89 -33.70 -22.41
C LYS A 69 4.41 -34.06 -22.26
N VAL A 70 3.67 -33.35 -21.41
CA VAL A 70 2.23 -33.60 -21.18
C VAL A 70 1.42 -33.37 -22.46
N LYS A 71 1.70 -32.30 -23.23
CA LYS A 71 1.05 -32.06 -24.53
C LYS A 71 1.30 -33.17 -25.53
N SER A 72 2.51 -33.72 -25.58
CA SER A 72 2.83 -34.86 -26.45
C SER A 72 2.03 -36.12 -26.07
N SER A 73 1.93 -36.42 -24.78
CA SER A 73 1.12 -37.54 -24.28
C SER A 73 -0.38 -37.36 -24.59
N LEU A 74 -0.92 -36.15 -24.42
CA LEU A 74 -2.30 -35.84 -24.78
C LEU A 74 -2.57 -36.05 -26.27
N LYS A 75 -1.64 -35.62 -27.13
CA LYS A 75 -1.76 -35.80 -28.58
C LYS A 75 -1.81 -37.29 -28.95
N ALA A 76 -0.95 -38.12 -28.35
CA ALA A 76 -0.96 -39.55 -28.59
C ALA A 76 -2.30 -40.21 -28.18
N LEU A 77 -2.85 -39.86 -27.02
CA LEU A 77 -4.15 -40.38 -26.57
C LEU A 77 -5.31 -39.92 -27.46
N GLN A 78 -5.24 -38.67 -27.96
CA GLN A 78 -6.22 -38.14 -28.89
C GLN A 78 -6.22 -38.92 -30.21
N GLU A 79 -5.05 -39.25 -30.74
CA GLU A 79 -4.90 -40.08 -31.96
C GLU A 79 -5.42 -41.51 -31.75
N MET A 80 -5.32 -42.05 -30.54
CA MET A 80 -5.86 -43.37 -30.17
C MET A 80 -7.37 -43.36 -29.86
N GLY A 81 -8.02 -42.19 -29.82
CA GLY A 81 -9.44 -42.05 -29.48
C GLY A 81 -9.77 -42.32 -28.00
N MET A 82 -8.78 -42.24 -27.10
CA MET A 82 -8.92 -42.58 -25.69
C MET A 82 -9.32 -41.37 -24.83
N PHE A 83 -10.51 -40.81 -25.08
CA PHE A 83 -10.95 -39.55 -24.48
C PHE A 83 -11.06 -39.57 -22.94
N SER A 84 -11.45 -40.70 -22.35
CA SER A 84 -11.57 -40.84 -20.89
C SER A 84 -10.22 -40.70 -20.17
N GLN A 85 -9.11 -40.99 -20.85
CA GLN A 85 -7.77 -40.87 -20.28
C GLN A 85 -7.16 -39.47 -20.48
N MET A 86 -7.78 -38.62 -21.30
CA MET A 86 -7.28 -37.28 -21.57
C MET A 86 -7.60 -36.29 -20.45
N GLU A 87 -8.73 -36.45 -19.75
CA GLU A 87 -9.17 -35.53 -18.70
C GLU A 87 -8.10 -35.29 -17.59
N PRO A 88 -7.50 -36.33 -16.97
CA PRO A 88 -6.48 -36.11 -15.94
C PRO A 88 -5.25 -35.37 -16.47
N LEU A 89 -4.80 -35.68 -17.69
CA LEU A 89 -3.65 -35.00 -18.31
C LEU A 89 -3.98 -33.56 -18.71
N GLN A 90 -5.22 -33.26 -19.10
CA GLN A 90 -5.68 -31.89 -19.35
C GLN A 90 -5.71 -31.07 -18.06
N TYR A 91 -6.05 -31.68 -16.93
CA TYR A 91 -5.99 -31.02 -15.63
C TYR A 91 -4.54 -30.75 -15.21
N GLU A 92 -3.65 -31.73 -15.38
CA GLU A 92 -2.20 -31.56 -15.16
C GLU A 92 -1.62 -30.43 -16.04
N LEU A 93 -2.01 -30.38 -17.31
CA LEU A 93 -1.60 -29.31 -18.21
C LEU A 93 -2.06 -27.93 -17.73
N ARG A 94 -3.30 -27.81 -17.24
CA ARG A 94 -3.82 -26.55 -16.68
C ARG A 94 -3.01 -26.08 -15.47
N ILE A 95 -2.63 -27.00 -14.59
CA ILE A 95 -1.76 -26.68 -13.44
C ILE A 95 -0.38 -26.21 -13.91
N LEU A 96 0.22 -26.86 -14.90
CA LEU A 96 1.52 -26.46 -15.44
C LEU A 96 1.45 -25.08 -16.12
N GLU A 97 0.39 -24.80 -16.89
CA GLU A 97 0.19 -23.50 -17.52
C GLU A 97 -0.02 -22.39 -16.48
N GLU A 98 -0.72 -22.68 -15.38
CA GLU A 98 -0.84 -21.78 -14.22
C GLU A 98 0.51 -21.48 -13.58
N ARG A 99 1.32 -22.51 -13.29
CA ARG A 99 2.67 -22.35 -12.72
C ARG A 99 3.57 -21.49 -13.62
N ILE A 100 3.52 -21.72 -14.93
CA ILE A 100 4.26 -20.89 -15.90
C ILE A 100 3.75 -19.45 -15.85
N ARG A 101 2.42 -19.24 -15.82
CA ARG A 101 1.83 -17.90 -15.77
C ARG A 101 2.31 -17.13 -14.53
N LEU A 102 2.35 -17.81 -13.39
CA LEU A 102 2.79 -17.21 -12.13
C LEU A 102 4.25 -16.74 -12.21
N CYS A 103 5.14 -17.41 -12.95
CA CYS A 103 6.52 -16.96 -13.17
C CYS A 103 6.65 -15.61 -13.91
N TYR A 104 5.56 -15.08 -14.49
CA TYR A 104 5.49 -13.72 -15.05
C TYR A 104 4.87 -12.79 -14.00
N ILE A 105 5.73 -12.15 -13.21
CA ILE A 105 5.29 -11.27 -12.13
C ILE A 105 4.79 -9.96 -12.74
N LYS A 106 3.50 -9.68 -12.52
CA LYS A 106 2.82 -8.49 -13.03
C LYS A 106 2.41 -7.55 -11.91
N ALA A 107 2.28 -6.28 -12.23
CA ALA A 107 1.72 -5.28 -11.34
C ALA A 107 0.22 -5.56 -11.09
N PRO A 108 -0.22 -5.71 -9.84
CA PRO A 108 -1.63 -6.01 -9.54
C PRO A 108 -2.54 -4.78 -9.57
N VAL A 109 -1.97 -3.58 -9.41
CA VAL A 109 -2.65 -2.29 -9.49
C VAL A 109 -1.67 -1.25 -10.05
N ARG A 110 -2.17 -0.07 -10.39
CA ARG A 110 -1.32 1.07 -10.73
C ARG A 110 -0.53 1.52 -9.50
N ALA A 111 0.77 1.25 -9.50
CA ALA A 111 1.62 1.40 -8.32
C ALA A 111 3.00 1.96 -8.67
N ARG A 112 3.70 2.53 -7.68
CA ARG A 112 5.11 2.91 -7.80
C ARG A 112 5.97 1.81 -7.21
N VAL A 113 7.01 1.39 -7.93
CA VAL A 113 8.02 0.47 -7.40
C VAL A 113 8.82 1.20 -6.32
N ILE A 114 8.78 0.69 -5.09
CA ILE A 114 9.46 1.30 -3.93
C ILE A 114 10.84 0.70 -3.74
N LYS A 115 10.92 -0.63 -3.82
CA LYS A 115 12.15 -1.36 -3.54
C LYS A 115 12.22 -2.64 -4.36
N ILE A 116 13.39 -2.97 -4.87
CA ILE A 116 13.69 -4.24 -5.51
C ILE A 116 14.74 -4.96 -4.66
N ASN A 117 14.45 -6.20 -4.24
CA ASN A 117 15.35 -6.94 -3.33
C ASN A 117 16.28 -7.91 -4.04
N PHE A 118 16.13 -8.11 -5.35
CA PHE A 118 16.89 -9.09 -6.14
C PHE A 118 17.41 -8.50 -7.44
N ARG A 119 18.52 -9.04 -7.94
CA ARG A 119 19.12 -8.67 -9.23
C ARG A 119 18.86 -9.73 -10.28
N GLN A 120 18.80 -9.28 -11.53
CA GLN A 120 18.71 -10.20 -12.67
C GLN A 120 19.83 -11.24 -12.60
N GLY A 121 19.47 -12.51 -12.76
CA GLY A 121 20.37 -13.65 -12.67
C GLY A 121 20.47 -14.29 -11.28
N GLU A 122 19.91 -13.68 -10.24
CA GLU A 122 19.84 -14.31 -8.91
C GLU A 122 18.79 -15.42 -8.86
N TYR A 123 18.91 -16.31 -7.89
CA TYR A 123 17.99 -17.42 -7.70
C TYR A 123 16.89 -17.05 -6.71
N LEU A 124 15.64 -17.30 -7.08
CA LEU A 124 14.46 -17.04 -6.28
C LEU A 124 13.83 -18.35 -5.81
N PHE A 125 13.35 -18.34 -4.58
CA PHE A 125 12.42 -19.34 -4.05
C PHE A 125 11.01 -18.78 -4.05
N GLU A 126 10.01 -19.65 -4.16
CA GLU A 126 8.62 -19.26 -3.95
C GLU A 126 8.45 -18.59 -2.57
N GLY A 127 7.71 -17.48 -2.53
CA GLY A 127 7.53 -16.64 -1.35
C GLY A 127 8.64 -15.59 -1.13
N SER A 128 9.74 -15.64 -1.87
CA SER A 128 10.83 -14.65 -1.71
C SER A 128 10.31 -13.23 -1.99
N PRO A 129 10.59 -12.23 -1.13
CA PRO A 129 10.06 -10.86 -1.31
C PRO A 129 10.76 -10.16 -2.47
N LEU A 130 10.28 -10.34 -3.70
CA LEU A 130 10.98 -9.90 -4.91
C LEU A 130 11.09 -8.37 -4.99
N LEU A 131 9.96 -7.68 -4.87
CA LEU A 131 9.90 -6.22 -4.90
C LEU A 131 8.70 -5.70 -4.11
N SER A 132 8.75 -4.44 -3.70
CA SER A 132 7.65 -3.74 -3.03
C SER A 132 7.08 -2.66 -3.93
N VAL A 133 5.76 -2.55 -3.98
CA VAL A 133 5.05 -1.50 -4.72
C VAL A 133 4.11 -0.74 -3.80
N ALA A 134 3.85 0.53 -4.11
CA ALA A 134 2.91 1.38 -3.39
C ALA A 134 1.80 1.86 -4.32
N ASP A 135 0.53 1.69 -3.93
CA ASP A 135 -0.60 2.23 -4.68
C ASP A 135 -0.49 3.77 -4.77
N VAL A 136 -0.54 4.29 -5.99
CA VAL A 136 -0.41 5.74 -6.24
C VAL A 136 -1.74 6.46 -6.07
N ASN A 137 -2.86 5.78 -6.28
CA ASN A 137 -4.20 6.37 -6.23
C ASN A 137 -4.75 6.42 -4.80
N ARG A 138 -4.36 5.46 -3.95
CA ARG A 138 -4.79 5.38 -2.55
C ARG A 138 -3.68 5.84 -1.61
N ILE A 139 -3.79 7.09 -1.17
CA ILE A 139 -2.94 7.64 -0.12
C ILE A 139 -3.80 7.96 1.10
N TYR A 140 -3.24 7.66 2.26
CA TYR A 140 -3.86 7.92 3.54
C TYR A 140 -3.04 8.94 4.30
N PHE A 141 -3.72 9.80 5.05
CA PHE A 141 -3.08 10.57 6.08
C PHE A 141 -3.28 9.86 7.41
N VAL A 142 -2.19 9.63 8.13
CA VAL A 142 -2.21 8.97 9.44
C VAL A 142 -1.80 9.99 10.48
N ALA A 143 -2.75 10.33 11.36
CA ALA A 143 -2.53 11.22 12.49
C ALA A 143 -2.58 10.46 13.81
N TRP A 144 -1.88 10.98 14.81
CA TRP A 144 -1.96 10.49 16.18
C TRP A 144 -2.70 11.52 17.03
N VAL A 145 -3.92 11.17 17.44
CA VAL A 145 -4.82 12.04 18.20
C VAL A 145 -4.81 11.61 19.67
N PRO A 146 -4.55 12.50 20.64
CA PRO A 146 -4.64 12.19 22.06
C PRO A 146 -6.02 11.68 22.48
N GLY A 147 -6.07 10.80 23.47
CA GLY A 147 -7.35 10.29 24.02
C GLY A 147 -8.28 11.37 24.56
N SER A 148 -7.77 12.53 24.96
CA SER A 148 -8.59 13.71 25.35
C SER A 148 -9.43 14.26 24.21
N ASP A 149 -8.95 14.11 22.98
CA ASP A 149 -9.53 14.71 21.79
C ASP A 149 -10.18 13.68 20.86
N ILE A 150 -9.99 12.37 21.13
CA ILE A 150 -10.50 11.30 20.26
C ILE A 150 -12.02 11.29 20.14
N SER A 151 -12.74 11.70 21.20
CA SER A 151 -14.21 11.78 21.20
C SER A 151 -14.75 12.86 20.25
N SER A 152 -13.91 13.78 19.78
CA SER A 152 -14.29 14.81 18.81
C SER A 152 -14.27 14.32 17.35
N VAL A 153 -13.88 13.06 17.13
CA VAL A 153 -13.66 12.48 15.79
C VAL A 153 -14.40 11.17 15.66
N SER A 154 -15.16 11.01 14.59
CA SER A 154 -15.88 9.78 14.25
C SER A 154 -15.46 9.25 12.87
N ALA A 155 -15.62 7.95 12.67
CA ALA A 155 -15.45 7.36 11.35
C ALA A 155 -16.50 7.91 10.38
N GLY A 156 -16.06 8.32 9.19
CA GLY A 156 -16.89 8.97 8.19
C GLY A 156 -16.80 10.50 8.16
N ASP A 157 -16.19 11.13 9.16
CA ASP A 157 -16.07 12.59 9.21
C ASP A 157 -15.26 13.14 8.05
N SER A 158 -15.68 14.32 7.55
CA SER A 158 -14.93 15.06 6.53
C SER A 158 -13.93 15.97 7.22
N VAL A 159 -12.66 15.86 6.83
CA VAL A 159 -11.55 16.54 7.48
C VAL A 159 -10.64 17.22 6.46
N ARG A 160 -9.82 18.15 6.93
CA ARG A 160 -8.82 18.85 6.12
C ARG A 160 -7.43 18.42 6.57
N ILE A 161 -6.56 18.16 5.62
CA ILE A 161 -5.14 17.94 5.87
C ILE A 161 -4.39 19.13 5.31
N GLN A 162 -3.66 19.82 6.18
CA GLN A 162 -2.81 20.95 5.80
C GLN A 162 -1.36 20.48 5.67
N TYR A 163 -0.74 20.84 4.55
CA TYR A 163 0.68 20.63 4.34
C TYR A 163 1.36 21.94 3.98
N TYR A 164 2.39 22.29 4.74
CA TYR A 164 3.16 23.52 4.57
C TYR A 164 4.42 23.20 3.77
N MET A 165 4.47 23.65 2.52
CA MET A 165 5.63 23.46 1.64
C MET A 165 6.75 24.46 1.92
N ASN A 166 6.42 25.71 2.28
CA ASN A 166 7.33 26.80 2.72
C ASN A 166 6.48 27.97 3.29
N ASP A 167 6.49 28.09 4.61
CA ASP A 167 5.99 29.14 5.56
C ASP A 167 4.77 30.05 5.32
N ASP A 168 4.14 30.17 4.13
CA ASP A 168 3.00 31.11 4.00
C ASP A 168 1.75 30.57 3.26
N SER A 169 1.80 29.38 2.66
CA SER A 169 0.61 28.77 2.05
C SER A 169 0.48 27.29 2.37
N ALA A 170 -0.55 26.96 3.16
CA ALA A 170 -0.97 25.58 3.39
C ALA A 170 -1.65 25.04 2.13
N ILE A 171 -1.14 23.93 1.59
CA ILE A 171 -1.90 23.14 0.62
C ILE A 171 -2.91 22.32 1.42
N ILE A 172 -4.19 22.52 1.12
CA ILE A 172 -5.30 21.86 1.81
C ILE A 172 -5.77 20.68 0.97
N TYR A 173 -5.68 19.48 1.54
CA TYR A 173 -6.30 18.28 1.01
C TYR A 173 -7.57 17.98 1.79
N LYS A 174 -8.64 17.64 1.07
CA LYS A 174 -9.86 17.12 1.70
C LYS A 174 -9.72 15.62 1.87
N GLY A 175 -10.13 15.12 3.03
CA GLY A 175 -10.11 13.70 3.34
C GLY A 175 -11.35 13.25 4.09
N ARG A 176 -11.50 11.93 4.21
CA ARG A 176 -12.53 11.29 5.01
C ARG A 176 -11.91 10.36 6.04
N VAL A 177 -12.35 10.45 7.29
CA VAL A 177 -11.91 9.51 8.33
C VAL A 177 -12.38 8.10 7.97
N LEU A 178 -11.44 7.20 7.71
CA LEU A 178 -11.71 5.80 7.37
C LEU A 178 -11.92 4.98 8.64
N ASN A 179 -10.99 5.12 9.58
CA ASN A 179 -10.96 4.33 10.80
C ASN A 179 -10.18 5.05 11.89
N ILE A 180 -10.58 4.78 13.13
CA ILE A 180 -9.89 5.18 14.34
C ILE A 180 -9.50 3.89 15.07
N SER A 181 -8.23 3.76 15.45
CA SER A 181 -7.76 2.57 16.18
C SER A 181 -8.53 2.37 17.48
N GLU A 182 -8.91 1.14 17.81
CA GLU A 182 -9.61 0.84 19.06
C GLU A 182 -8.72 0.92 20.31
N ARG A 183 -7.40 0.81 20.11
CA ARG A 183 -6.40 0.80 21.18
C ARG A 183 -5.37 1.91 20.97
N PRO A 184 -4.84 2.50 22.06
CA PRO A 184 -3.72 3.41 21.97
C PRO A 184 -2.52 2.78 21.27
N GLN A 185 -1.80 3.56 20.47
CA GLN A 185 -0.56 3.15 19.83
C GLN A 185 0.61 4.06 20.27
N PHE A 186 1.81 3.48 20.28
CA PHE A 186 3.02 4.26 20.45
C PHE A 186 3.17 5.25 19.28
N ILE A 187 3.43 6.52 19.61
CA ILE A 187 3.75 7.54 18.62
C ILE A 187 5.17 7.32 18.10
N PRO A 188 5.39 7.32 16.76
CA PRO A 188 6.72 7.31 16.19
C PRO A 188 7.52 8.52 16.69
N SER A 189 8.84 8.37 16.79
CA SER A 189 9.76 9.43 17.25
C SER A 189 9.61 10.75 16.48
N MET A 190 9.11 10.68 15.23
CA MET A 190 8.87 11.83 14.34
C MET A 190 7.72 12.74 14.80
N VAL A 191 6.81 12.26 15.66
CA VAL A 191 5.61 12.99 16.14
C VAL A 191 5.75 13.40 17.62
N GLN A 192 6.84 13.01 18.28
CA GLN A 192 7.05 13.26 19.71
C GLN A 192 7.37 14.74 19.99
N THR A 193 6.44 15.46 20.60
CA THR A 193 6.69 16.79 21.20
C THR A 193 7.13 16.64 22.67
N ARG A 194 7.86 17.63 23.20
CA ARG A 194 8.43 17.58 24.57
C ARG A 194 7.39 17.40 25.69
N GLY A 195 6.11 17.71 25.45
CA GLY A 195 5.02 17.59 26.42
C GLY A 195 4.24 16.27 26.40
N ASN A 196 4.27 15.51 25.30
CA ASN A 196 3.30 14.43 25.04
C ASN A 196 3.78 13.01 25.39
N ARG A 197 4.77 12.88 26.28
CA ARG A 197 5.43 11.58 26.56
C ARG A 197 4.57 10.56 27.32
N THR A 198 3.46 10.98 27.92
CA THR A 198 2.63 10.16 28.81
C THR A 198 1.21 9.93 28.31
N ASP A 199 0.82 10.56 27.19
CA ASP A 199 -0.56 10.49 26.71
C ASP A 199 -0.77 9.31 25.76
N GLN A 200 -1.89 8.63 25.94
CA GLN A 200 -2.37 7.61 25.02
C GLN A 200 -2.83 8.29 23.73
N HIS A 201 -2.20 7.93 22.61
CA HIS A 201 -2.58 8.44 21.29
C HIS A 201 -3.26 7.35 20.48
N TYR A 202 -4.29 7.72 19.74
CA TYR A 202 -5.05 6.87 18.85
C TYR A 202 -4.72 7.20 17.41
N LYS A 203 -4.55 6.16 16.59
CA LYS A 203 -4.24 6.28 15.17
C LYS A 203 -5.53 6.58 14.40
N VAL A 204 -5.60 7.75 13.78
CA VAL A 204 -6.69 8.14 12.89
C VAL A 204 -6.20 8.00 11.45
N LYS A 205 -6.79 7.08 10.69
CA LYS A 205 -6.49 6.86 9.26
C LYS A 205 -7.53 7.62 8.45
N VAL A 206 -7.06 8.55 7.62
CA VAL A 206 -7.89 9.41 6.76
C VAL A 206 -7.58 9.07 5.31
N GLU A 207 -8.60 8.78 4.51
CA GLU A 207 -8.46 8.63 3.06
C GLU A 207 -8.31 10.01 2.41
N VAL A 208 -7.31 10.17 1.55
CA VAL A 208 -7.05 11.42 0.83
C VAL A 208 -7.00 11.14 -0.66
N SER A 209 -7.74 11.93 -1.45
CA SER A 209 -7.65 11.85 -2.90
C SER A 209 -6.30 12.36 -3.38
N ASN A 210 -5.49 11.48 -3.96
CA ASN A 210 -4.19 11.84 -4.50
C ASN A 210 -4.28 12.18 -5.99
N ASN A 211 -3.80 13.36 -6.38
CA ASN A 211 -3.60 13.76 -7.78
C ASN A 211 -2.19 13.39 -8.31
N GLY A 212 -1.42 12.62 -7.54
CA GLY A 212 -0.08 12.14 -7.88
C GLY A 212 1.06 12.95 -7.25
N THR A 213 0.77 14.05 -6.56
CA THR A 213 1.79 14.89 -5.90
C THR A 213 2.17 14.38 -4.51
N LEU A 214 1.23 13.73 -3.81
CA LEU A 214 1.46 13.22 -2.47
C LEU A 214 2.38 11.98 -2.53
N LYS A 215 3.34 11.94 -1.62
CA LYS A 215 4.28 10.84 -1.44
C LYS A 215 4.20 10.31 -0.02
N SER A 216 4.42 9.01 0.13
CA SER A 216 4.60 8.40 1.45
C SER A 216 5.71 9.11 2.21
N GLY A 217 5.47 9.41 3.48
CA GLY A 217 6.41 10.11 4.37
C GLY A 217 6.27 11.64 4.38
N MET A 218 5.46 12.26 3.51
CA MET A 218 5.21 13.70 3.61
C MET A 218 4.51 14.04 4.95
N PRO A 219 4.97 15.05 5.70
CA PRO A 219 4.33 15.46 6.94
C PRO A 219 3.05 16.27 6.64
N GLY A 220 2.20 16.42 7.64
CA GLY A 220 1.07 17.33 7.58
C GLY A 220 0.39 17.46 8.94
N GLU A 221 -0.68 18.25 8.95
CA GLU A 221 -1.55 18.44 10.10
C GLU A 221 -2.99 18.10 9.73
N LEU A 222 -3.62 17.24 10.52
CA LEU A 222 -5.05 16.97 10.46
C LEU A 222 -5.79 18.08 11.20
N VAL A 223 -6.74 18.69 10.50
CA VAL A 223 -7.58 19.79 10.98
C VAL A 223 -9.05 19.36 10.85
N PHE A 224 -9.78 19.50 11.96
CA PHE A 224 -11.22 19.23 12.01
C PHE A 224 -12.07 20.43 11.54
#